data_AF-A0A4Q3CX88-F1
#
_entry.id   AF-A0A4Q3CX88-F1
#
_cell.length_a   1.000
_cell.length_b   1.000
_cell.length_c   1.000
_cell.angle_alpha   90.00
_cell.angle_beta   90.00
_cell.angle_gamma   90.00
#
_symmetry.space_group_name_H-M   'P 1'
#
loop_
_entity.id
_entity.type
_entity.pdbx_description
1 polymer ?
#
loop_
_entity_poly.entity_id
_entity_poly.type
_entity_poly.pdbx_seq_one_letter_code
_entity_poly.pdbx_strand_id
1 'polypeptide(L)'
;MAEDSSVQFSEREALLYHSEGRPGKIEIVASKPMATQRDLALAYSPGVAVPVLAIAADPSLAYDYTAKGNLVAVISNGTAILGLGNLGALASKPVMEGKAVLFKRFADVDSIDIELKTEDVDRFIDAVELMEPTFGGINLEDIKSPECFVIEQTLRERMNIPVFHDDQHGTAIIAAAGLINALYLTGRDIKATKIVMNGAGAAAIACAELIKSMGLPSNNLLMCDRTGVIYQ
;
A
#
# COMPACT_ATOMS: atom_id res chain seq x y z
N MET A 1 2.09 -22.53 -9.32
CA MET A 1 3.50 -22.88 -9.59
C MET A 1 4.26 -21.56 -9.54
N ALA A 2 4.79 -21.21 -8.37
CA ALA A 2 5.72 -20.09 -8.28
C ALA A 2 7.03 -20.57 -8.90
N GLU A 3 7.54 -19.81 -9.86
CA GLU A 3 8.82 -20.05 -10.51
C GLU A 3 9.94 -20.10 -9.47
N ASP A 4 10.87 -21.03 -9.68
CA ASP A 4 12.05 -21.28 -8.88
C ASP A 4 12.86 -19.98 -8.75
N SER A 5 12.71 -19.26 -7.63
CA SER A 5 13.49 -18.04 -7.40
C SER A 5 14.96 -18.41 -7.32
N SER A 6 15.81 -17.72 -8.09
CA SER A 6 17.26 -17.95 -8.10
C SER A 6 17.93 -17.75 -6.74
N VAL A 7 17.22 -17.14 -5.78
CA VAL A 7 17.58 -17.07 -4.37
C VAL A 7 16.85 -18.19 -3.63
N GLN A 8 17.60 -19.22 -3.22
CA GLN A 8 17.09 -20.29 -2.37
C GLN A 8 17.44 -19.97 -0.91
N PHE A 9 16.44 -19.87 -0.05
CA PHE A 9 16.59 -19.78 1.40
C PHE A 9 15.78 -20.88 2.08
N SER A 10 16.20 -21.30 3.28
CA SER A 10 15.44 -22.29 4.06
C SER A 10 14.31 -21.64 4.86
N GLU A 11 13.26 -22.39 5.20
CA GLU A 11 12.21 -21.91 6.12
C GLU A 11 12.80 -21.41 7.45
N ARG A 12 13.81 -22.12 7.95
CA ARG A 12 14.54 -21.74 9.17
C ARG A 12 15.23 -20.38 9.00
N GLU A 13 15.86 -20.14 7.86
CA GLU A 13 16.53 -18.87 7.57
C GLU A 13 15.54 -17.71 7.55
N ALA A 14 14.39 -17.87 6.90
CA ALA A 14 13.34 -16.85 6.89
C ALA A 14 12.80 -16.55 8.30
N LEU A 15 12.61 -17.56 9.15
CA LEU A 15 12.16 -17.38 10.53
C LEU A 15 13.25 -16.72 11.40
N LEU A 16 14.51 -17.10 11.25
CA LEU A 16 15.63 -16.48 11.96
C LEU A 16 15.79 -15.02 11.57
N TYR A 17 15.68 -14.69 10.27
CA TYR A 17 15.71 -13.31 9.80
C TYR A 17 14.69 -12.39 10.49
N HIS A 18 13.51 -12.91 10.84
CA HIS A 18 12.45 -12.14 11.52
C HIS A 18 12.57 -12.12 13.05
N SER A 19 13.38 -13.01 13.65
CA SER A 19 13.38 -13.23 15.11
C SER A 19 14.71 -12.92 15.80
N GLU A 20 15.85 -13.01 15.09
CA GLU A 20 17.16 -12.80 15.69
C GLU A 20 17.42 -11.32 16.03
N GLY A 21 18.04 -11.08 17.18
CA GLY A 21 18.31 -9.73 17.68
C GLY A 21 17.04 -9.04 18.17
N ARG A 22 16.52 -8.09 17.39
CA ARG A 22 15.26 -7.39 17.66
C ARG A 22 14.19 -7.95 16.70
N PRO A 23 13.14 -8.62 17.19
CA PRO A 23 12.11 -9.18 16.32
C PRO A 23 11.38 -8.13 15.49
N GLY A 24 10.94 -8.55 14.30
CA GLY A 24 10.30 -7.67 13.32
C GLY A 24 11.31 -6.91 12.47
N LYS A 25 10.82 -6.08 11.55
CA LYS A 25 11.67 -5.37 10.57
C LYS A 25 11.68 -3.85 10.73
N ILE A 26 10.92 -3.31 11.68
CA ILE A 26 10.76 -1.87 11.87
C ILE A 26 11.25 -1.41 13.25
N GLU A 27 11.75 -0.18 13.30
CA GLU A 27 12.03 0.52 14.54
C GLU A 27 11.75 2.01 14.42
N ILE A 28 11.42 2.64 15.54
CA ILE A 28 11.22 4.09 15.63
C ILE A 28 12.48 4.70 16.23
N VAL A 29 13.07 5.66 15.51
CA VAL A 29 14.27 6.40 15.91
C VAL A 29 13.95 7.89 15.93
N ALA A 30 14.36 8.58 16.99
CA ALA A 30 14.14 10.02 17.11
C ALA A 30 14.95 10.78 16.04
N SER A 31 14.30 11.69 15.32
CA SER A 31 14.94 12.52 14.29
C SER A 31 15.58 13.81 14.84
N LYS A 32 15.37 14.12 16.12
CA LYS A 32 15.90 15.31 16.80
C LYS A 32 16.79 14.91 17.99
N PRO A 33 17.81 15.72 18.36
CA PRO A 33 18.65 15.45 19.52
C PRO A 33 17.82 15.37 20.81
N MET A 34 18.11 14.40 21.69
CA MET A 34 17.41 14.19 22.96
C MET A 34 18.40 14.09 24.15
N ALA A 35 19.58 14.69 24.03
CA ALA A 35 20.70 14.43 24.94
C ALA A 35 20.73 15.36 26.17
N THR A 36 20.13 16.53 26.08
CA THR A 36 20.20 17.55 27.13
C THR A 36 18.83 17.87 27.72
N GLN A 37 18.81 18.49 28.90
CA GLN A 37 17.56 19.02 29.50
C GLN A 37 16.85 20.00 28.55
N ARG A 38 17.61 20.83 27.83
CA ARG A 38 17.07 21.76 26.84
C ARG A 38 16.40 21.01 25.70
N ASP A 39 17.03 19.96 25.19
CA ASP A 39 16.47 19.15 24.11
C ASP A 39 15.15 18.51 24.52
N LEU A 40 15.10 17.90 25.71
CA LEU A 40 13.89 17.27 26.25
C LEU A 40 12.78 18.30 26.50
N ALA A 41 13.13 19.50 26.96
CA ALA A 41 12.17 20.59 27.15
C ALA A 41 11.59 21.13 25.84
N LEU A 42 12.31 21.00 24.71
CA LEU A 42 11.80 21.36 23.38
C LEU A 42 10.99 20.22 22.76
N ALA A 43 11.45 18.98 22.91
CA ALA A 43 10.82 17.78 22.38
C ALA A 43 9.46 17.49 23.02
N TYR A 44 9.33 17.85 24.29
CA TYR A 44 8.15 17.61 25.08
C TYR A 44 7.80 18.86 25.89
N SER A 45 7.34 18.70 27.12
CA SER A 45 6.93 19.83 27.96
C SER A 45 8.14 20.65 28.44
N PRO A 46 8.05 22.00 28.44
CA PRO A 46 6.91 22.81 28.00
C PRO A 46 6.92 23.19 26.50
N GLY A 47 8.01 22.97 25.78
CA GLY A 47 8.24 23.49 24.43
C GLY A 47 7.27 22.99 23.37
N VAL A 48 6.83 21.73 23.47
CA VAL A 48 5.86 21.11 22.53
C VAL A 48 4.51 21.84 22.49
N ALA A 49 4.17 22.64 23.52
CA ALA A 49 2.96 23.45 23.49
C ALA A 49 2.94 24.49 22.35
N VAL A 50 4.12 24.97 21.93
CA VAL A 50 4.24 25.96 20.86
C VAL A 50 3.75 25.43 19.51
N PRO A 51 4.26 24.31 18.96
CA PRO A 51 3.71 23.75 17.72
C PRO A 51 2.27 23.27 17.86
N VAL A 52 1.83 22.80 19.04
CA VAL A 52 0.43 22.45 19.29
C VAL A 52 -0.51 23.66 19.09
N LEU A 53 -0.19 24.81 19.69
CA LEU A 53 -0.99 26.02 19.54
C LEU A 53 -0.93 26.57 18.11
N ALA A 54 0.20 26.44 17.42
CA ALA A 54 0.33 26.83 16.03
C ALA A 54 -0.59 25.98 15.12
N ILE A 55 -0.59 24.65 15.28
CA ILE A 55 -1.45 23.74 14.52
C ILE A 55 -2.93 23.96 14.86
N ALA A 56 -3.26 24.26 16.13
CA ALA A 56 -4.63 24.59 16.51
C ALA A 56 -5.14 25.88 15.85
N ALA A 57 -4.26 26.85 15.58
CA ALA A 57 -4.60 28.08 14.87
C ALA A 57 -4.64 27.88 13.34
N ASP A 58 -3.76 27.04 12.80
CA ASP A 58 -3.70 26.67 11.38
C ASP A 58 -3.35 25.17 11.23
N PRO A 59 -4.34 24.31 10.95
CA PRO A 59 -4.13 22.86 10.80
C PRO A 59 -3.13 22.47 9.71
N SER A 60 -2.89 23.31 8.70
CA SER A 60 -1.94 23.02 7.63
C SER A 60 -0.49 22.92 8.12
N LEU A 61 -0.17 23.60 9.24
CA LEU A 61 1.15 23.58 9.87
C LEU A 61 1.50 22.19 10.46
N ALA A 62 0.56 21.25 10.50
CA ALA A 62 0.87 19.86 10.82
C ALA A 62 1.90 19.27 9.85
N TYR A 63 1.93 19.70 8.58
CA TYR A 63 2.92 19.28 7.59
C TYR A 63 4.32 19.86 7.85
N ASP A 64 4.41 21.01 8.52
CA ASP A 64 5.69 21.69 8.81
C ASP A 64 6.30 21.23 10.14
N TYR A 65 5.46 20.98 11.15
CA TYR A 65 5.90 20.74 12.53
C TYR A 65 5.78 19.29 13.00
N THR A 66 5.33 18.39 12.13
CA THR A 66 5.21 16.95 12.44
C THR A 66 5.75 16.09 11.30
N ALA A 67 5.77 14.78 11.51
CA ALA A 67 6.13 13.82 10.47
C ALA A 67 5.01 13.59 9.43
N LYS A 68 3.81 14.19 9.58
CA LYS A 68 2.63 13.92 8.74
C LYS A 68 2.94 13.93 7.25
N GLY A 69 3.73 14.91 6.78
CA GLY A 69 4.06 15.04 5.35
C GLY A 69 4.88 13.90 4.74
N ASN A 70 5.60 13.11 5.56
CA ASN A 70 6.40 11.98 5.12
C ASN A 70 5.91 10.62 5.67
N LEU A 71 4.82 10.62 6.45
CA LEU A 71 4.34 9.43 7.15
C LEU A 71 3.16 8.78 6.41
N VAL A 72 3.34 7.54 5.98
CA VAL A 72 2.32 6.72 5.31
C VAL A 72 1.88 5.56 6.21
N ALA A 73 0.58 5.26 6.22
CA ALA A 73 0.07 4.04 6.84
C ALA A 73 -0.04 2.92 5.80
N VAL A 74 0.55 1.76 6.05
CA VAL A 74 0.29 0.53 5.30
C VAL A 74 -0.78 -0.25 6.06
N ILE A 75 -2.00 -0.31 5.53
CA ILE A 75 -3.17 -0.82 6.24
C ILE A 75 -3.71 -2.08 5.55
N SER A 76 -3.91 -3.14 6.35
CA SER A 76 -4.51 -4.39 5.90
C SER A 76 -5.41 -5.01 6.97
N ASN A 77 -6.36 -5.84 6.55
CA ASN A 77 -7.06 -6.78 7.44
C ASN A 77 -6.62 -8.24 7.24
N GLY A 78 -5.64 -8.49 6.38
CA GLY A 78 -5.06 -9.81 6.13
C GLY A 78 -6.00 -10.80 5.44
N THR A 79 -6.96 -10.30 4.66
CA THR A 79 -7.96 -11.14 3.98
C THR A 79 -7.49 -11.69 2.63
N ALA A 80 -6.41 -11.15 2.06
CA ALA A 80 -5.83 -11.61 0.80
C ALA A 80 -4.29 -11.54 0.81
N ILE A 81 -3.66 -12.15 1.82
CA ILE A 81 -2.21 -12.08 2.02
C ILE A 81 -1.49 -12.84 0.90
N LEU A 82 -0.85 -12.10 -0.02
CA LEU A 82 -0.11 -12.69 -1.13
C LEU A 82 -0.95 -13.76 -1.88
N GLY A 83 -0.41 -14.97 -2.05
CA GLY A 83 -1.13 -16.15 -2.56
C GLY A 83 -1.70 -17.07 -1.47
N LEU A 84 -1.64 -16.66 -0.20
CA LEU A 84 -2.04 -17.46 0.96
C LEU A 84 -3.52 -17.28 1.34
N GLY A 85 -4.15 -16.21 0.85
CA GLY A 85 -5.55 -15.90 1.12
C GLY A 85 -5.78 -15.30 2.50
N ASN A 86 -6.93 -15.59 3.09
CA ASN A 86 -7.32 -15.03 4.39
C ASN A 86 -6.69 -15.83 5.53
N LEU A 87 -5.62 -15.31 6.13
CA LEU A 87 -5.03 -15.80 7.38
C LEU A 87 -5.23 -14.81 8.55
N GLY A 88 -5.94 -13.72 8.29
CA GLY A 88 -6.28 -12.68 9.26
C GLY A 88 -5.16 -11.66 9.52
N ALA A 89 -5.57 -10.54 10.11
CA ALA A 89 -4.73 -9.35 10.26
C ALA A 89 -3.38 -9.61 10.96
N LEU A 90 -3.32 -10.43 12.03
CA LEU A 90 -2.04 -10.68 12.71
C LEU A 90 -1.04 -11.45 11.82
N ALA A 91 -1.53 -12.35 10.96
CA ALA A 91 -0.68 -13.11 10.05
C ALA A 91 -0.17 -12.25 8.88
N SER A 92 -0.83 -11.12 8.55
CA SER A 92 -0.36 -10.20 7.52
C SER A 92 0.79 -9.31 7.99
N LYS A 93 0.99 -9.16 9.30
CA LYS A 93 1.98 -8.25 9.89
C LYS A 93 3.39 -8.35 9.28
N PRO A 94 3.97 -9.54 9.06
CA PRO A 94 5.28 -9.62 8.40
C PRO A 94 5.26 -9.04 6.98
N VAL A 95 4.18 -9.19 6.21
CA VAL A 95 4.09 -8.60 4.87
C VAL A 95 4.03 -7.08 4.96
N MET A 96 3.22 -6.55 5.88
CA MET A 96 3.03 -5.10 6.05
C MET A 96 4.30 -4.39 6.56
N GLU A 97 5.00 -4.97 7.55
CA GLU A 97 6.32 -4.47 7.96
C GLU A 97 7.30 -4.48 6.78
N GLY A 98 7.22 -5.50 5.92
CA GLY A 98 8.03 -5.59 4.70
C GLY A 98 7.76 -4.40 3.78
N LYS A 99 6.49 -4.10 3.50
CA LYS A 99 6.07 -2.94 2.70
C LYS A 99 6.55 -1.62 3.30
N ALA A 100 6.45 -1.44 4.62
CA ALA A 100 6.96 -0.26 5.30
C ALA A 100 8.48 -0.07 5.12
N VAL A 101 9.26 -1.15 5.20
CA VAL A 101 10.71 -1.11 4.95
C VAL A 101 11.02 -0.78 3.48
N LEU A 102 10.22 -1.26 2.53
CA LEU A 102 10.39 -0.93 1.11
C LEU A 102 10.12 0.56 0.84
N PHE A 103 9.07 1.14 1.42
CA PHE A 103 8.80 2.59 1.38
C PHE A 103 10.02 3.39 1.84
N LYS A 104 10.58 3.02 3.00
CA LYS A 104 11.75 3.70 3.54
C LYS A 104 12.99 3.51 2.67
N ARG A 105 13.27 2.27 2.24
CA ARG A 105 14.50 1.92 1.54
C ARG A 105 14.60 2.55 0.15
N PHE A 106 13.48 2.62 -0.59
CA PHE A 106 13.47 3.02 -1.99
C PHE A 106 13.01 4.46 -2.23
N ALA A 107 12.24 5.05 -1.30
CA ALA A 107 11.67 6.38 -1.48
C ALA A 107 11.91 7.35 -0.30
N ASP A 108 12.58 6.90 0.77
CA ASP A 108 12.74 7.65 2.03
C ASP A 108 11.41 8.08 2.68
N VAL A 109 10.33 7.33 2.41
CA VAL A 109 9.02 7.53 3.02
C VAL A 109 8.98 6.80 4.35
N ASP A 110 8.66 7.51 5.43
CA ASP A 110 8.44 6.90 6.73
C ASP A 110 7.08 6.19 6.70
N SER A 111 7.05 4.92 7.08
CA SER A 111 5.85 4.11 6.98
C SER A 111 5.67 3.24 8.21
N ILE A 112 4.41 3.03 8.60
CA ILE A 112 4.05 2.11 9.68
C ILE A 112 2.90 1.21 9.24
N ASP A 113 2.97 -0.04 9.65
CA ASP A 113 1.97 -1.06 9.39
C ASP A 113 0.83 -1.01 10.42
N ILE A 114 -0.41 -1.15 9.93
CA ILE A 114 -1.63 -1.12 10.74
C ILE A 114 -2.54 -2.28 10.34
N GLU A 115 -2.57 -3.30 11.21
CA GLU A 115 -3.40 -4.50 11.04
C GLU A 115 -4.78 -4.31 11.70
N LEU A 116 -5.83 -4.16 10.90
CA LEU A 116 -7.21 -4.00 11.38
C LEU A 116 -7.89 -5.37 11.51
N LYS A 117 -8.21 -5.78 12.75
CA LYS A 117 -8.92 -7.05 13.03
C LYS A 117 -10.43 -6.95 12.75
N THR A 118 -10.79 -6.68 11.51
CA THR A 118 -12.18 -6.62 11.02
C THR A 118 -12.27 -7.03 9.56
N GLU A 119 -13.29 -7.83 9.23
CA GLU A 119 -13.71 -8.08 7.84
C GLU A 119 -14.94 -7.25 7.44
N ASP A 120 -15.52 -6.53 8.40
CA ASP A 120 -16.61 -5.59 8.16
C ASP A 120 -16.05 -4.34 7.45
N VAL A 121 -16.57 -4.07 6.26
CA VAL A 121 -16.12 -3.01 5.35
C VAL A 121 -16.32 -1.63 5.97
N ASP A 122 -17.48 -1.37 6.56
CA ASP A 122 -17.80 -0.06 7.14
C ASP A 122 -16.90 0.23 8.34
N ARG A 123 -16.70 -0.77 9.22
CA ARG A 123 -15.76 -0.64 10.35
C ARG A 123 -14.32 -0.45 9.91
N PHE A 124 -13.92 -1.05 8.79
CA PHE A 124 -12.59 -0.84 8.21
C PHE A 124 -12.45 0.60 7.74
N ILE A 125 -13.42 1.09 6.96
CA ILE A 125 -13.45 2.46 6.44
C ILE A 125 -13.42 3.46 7.60
N ASP A 126 -14.30 3.32 8.58
CA ASP A 126 -14.39 4.21 9.74
C ASP A 126 -13.06 4.25 10.52
N ALA A 127 -12.42 3.10 10.71
CA ALA A 127 -11.13 3.02 11.40
C ALA A 127 -10.02 3.77 10.63
N VAL A 128 -9.96 3.61 9.31
CA VAL A 128 -8.97 4.32 8.48
C VAL A 128 -9.25 5.82 8.42
N GLU A 129 -10.51 6.21 8.25
CA GLU A 129 -10.94 7.61 8.19
C GLU A 129 -10.58 8.36 9.48
N LEU A 130 -10.80 7.76 10.65
CA LEU A 130 -10.43 8.36 11.95
C LEU A 130 -8.91 8.59 12.12
N MET A 131 -8.07 7.90 11.35
CA MET A 131 -6.61 8.07 11.40
C MET A 131 -6.08 9.15 10.44
N GLU A 132 -6.93 9.77 9.61
CA GLU A 132 -6.55 10.83 8.65
C GLU A 132 -5.61 11.90 9.24
N PRO A 133 -5.81 12.43 10.47
CA PRO A 133 -4.95 13.47 11.01
C PRO A 133 -3.48 13.05 11.15
N THR A 134 -3.20 11.75 11.37
CA THR A 134 -1.85 11.23 11.62
C THR A 134 -1.01 11.14 10.34
N PHE A 135 -1.62 10.72 9.23
CA PHE A 135 -0.89 10.28 8.04
C PHE A 135 -0.93 11.30 6.91
N GLY A 136 0.10 11.34 6.09
CA GLY A 136 0.16 12.10 4.83
C GLY A 136 -0.40 11.31 3.64
N GLY A 137 -0.52 10.00 3.77
CA GLY A 137 -1.14 9.11 2.79
C GLY A 137 -1.44 7.73 3.37
N ILE A 138 -2.36 7.02 2.72
CA ILE A 138 -2.78 5.66 3.07
C ILE A 138 -2.44 4.72 1.92
N ASN A 139 -1.74 3.64 2.24
CA ASN A 139 -1.50 2.50 1.36
C ASN A 139 -2.33 1.30 1.84
N LEU A 140 -3.37 0.94 1.08
CA LEU A 140 -4.18 -0.26 1.32
C LEU A 140 -3.49 -1.48 0.70
N GLU A 141 -3.46 -2.58 1.43
CA GLU A 141 -2.67 -3.76 1.07
C GLU A 141 -3.38 -5.06 1.45
N ASP A 142 -3.29 -6.11 0.61
CA ASP A 142 -3.72 -7.48 0.91
C ASP A 142 -5.19 -7.57 1.40
N ILE A 143 -6.09 -6.80 0.78
CA ILE A 143 -7.54 -6.80 1.04
C ILE A 143 -8.26 -7.57 -0.07
N LYS A 144 -9.12 -8.51 0.30
CA LYS A 144 -9.85 -9.33 -0.67
C LYS A 144 -10.78 -8.51 -1.58
N SER A 145 -11.01 -9.04 -2.78
CA SER A 145 -12.03 -8.57 -3.71
C SER A 145 -13.37 -9.28 -3.43
N PRO A 146 -14.53 -8.58 -3.57
CA PRO A 146 -14.71 -7.22 -4.09
C PRO A 146 -14.58 -6.09 -3.06
N GLU A 147 -14.39 -6.40 -1.78
CA GLU A 147 -14.42 -5.42 -0.68
C GLU A 147 -13.36 -4.33 -0.82
N CYS A 148 -12.16 -4.66 -1.30
CA CYS A 148 -11.08 -3.70 -1.56
C CYS A 148 -11.51 -2.50 -2.43
N PHE A 149 -12.37 -2.73 -3.43
CA PHE A 149 -12.86 -1.66 -4.31
C PHE A 149 -13.76 -0.68 -3.57
N VAL A 150 -14.68 -1.20 -2.75
CA VAL A 150 -15.62 -0.37 -1.97
C VAL A 150 -14.86 0.43 -0.92
N ILE A 151 -13.90 -0.20 -0.24
CA ILE A 151 -13.04 0.44 0.75
C ILE A 151 -12.24 1.58 0.12
N GLU A 152 -11.50 1.30 -0.96
CA GLU A 152 -10.66 2.30 -1.60
C GLU A 152 -11.48 3.47 -2.15
N GLN A 153 -12.57 3.19 -2.88
CA GLN A 153 -13.41 4.23 -3.45
C GLN A 153 -13.98 5.13 -2.34
N THR A 154 -14.54 4.53 -1.29
CA THR A 154 -15.15 5.30 -0.20
C THR A 154 -14.12 6.16 0.53
N LEU A 155 -12.94 5.61 0.82
CA LEU A 155 -11.88 6.36 1.49
C LEU A 155 -11.34 7.49 0.61
N ARG A 156 -11.19 7.29 -0.70
CA ARG A 156 -10.80 8.35 -1.64
C ARG A 156 -11.83 9.47 -1.74
N GLU A 157 -13.12 9.18 -1.56
CA GLU A 157 -14.19 10.17 -1.58
C GLU A 157 -14.30 10.95 -0.26
N ARG A 158 -14.01 10.29 0.88
CA ARG A 158 -14.19 10.88 2.22
C ARG A 158 -12.94 11.57 2.76
N MET A 159 -11.76 11.11 2.38
CA MET A 159 -10.51 11.58 2.97
C MET A 159 -9.86 12.72 2.19
N ASN A 160 -9.13 13.59 2.90
CA ASN A 160 -8.39 14.72 2.31
C ASN A 160 -6.92 14.40 1.99
N ILE A 161 -6.50 13.16 2.22
CA ILE A 161 -5.15 12.66 1.92
C ILE A 161 -5.22 11.56 0.84
N PRO A 162 -4.14 11.34 0.06
CA PRO A 162 -4.13 10.28 -0.94
C PRO A 162 -4.33 8.90 -0.31
N VAL A 163 -5.24 8.12 -0.90
CA VAL A 163 -5.48 6.71 -0.59
C VAL A 163 -5.19 5.91 -1.85
N PHE A 164 -4.37 4.88 -1.71
CA PHE A 164 -3.88 4.06 -2.83
C PHE A 164 -3.89 2.59 -2.45
N HIS A 165 -4.49 1.74 -3.28
CA HIS A 165 -4.40 0.29 -3.12
C HIS A 165 -3.29 -0.30 -4.01
N ASP A 166 -2.22 -0.83 -3.41
CA ASP A 166 -1.03 -1.28 -4.17
C ASP A 166 -1.32 -2.47 -5.08
N ASP A 167 -2.04 -3.49 -4.57
CA ASP A 167 -2.37 -4.68 -5.37
C ASP A 167 -3.20 -4.36 -6.62
N GLN A 168 -3.95 -3.25 -6.60
CA GLN A 168 -4.70 -2.76 -7.75
C GLN A 168 -3.83 -1.88 -8.64
N HIS A 169 -3.54 -0.67 -8.16
CA HIS A 169 -2.95 0.39 -8.97
C HIS A 169 -1.45 0.19 -9.16
N GLY A 170 -0.72 -0.27 -8.13
CA GLY A 170 0.71 -0.58 -8.23
C GLY A 170 0.97 -1.68 -9.26
N THR A 171 0.20 -2.77 -9.18
CA THR A 171 0.24 -3.85 -10.17
C THR A 171 -0.07 -3.36 -11.58
N ALA A 172 -1.10 -2.51 -11.73
CA ALA A 172 -1.48 -1.95 -13.02
C ALA A 172 -0.36 -1.08 -13.62
N ILE A 173 0.24 -0.20 -12.83
CA ILE A 173 1.31 0.71 -13.28
C ILE A 173 2.52 -0.08 -13.80
N ILE A 174 2.99 -1.08 -13.05
CA ILE A 174 4.16 -1.85 -13.47
C ILE A 174 3.86 -2.76 -14.67
N ALA A 175 2.65 -3.35 -14.73
CA ALA A 175 2.21 -4.14 -15.88
C ALA A 175 2.10 -3.29 -17.15
N ALA A 176 1.54 -2.07 -17.03
CA ALA A 176 1.46 -1.11 -18.11
C ALA A 176 2.85 -0.67 -18.59
N ALA A 177 3.80 -0.40 -17.68
CA ALA A 177 5.18 -0.09 -18.04
C ALA A 177 5.85 -1.24 -18.82
N GLY A 178 5.64 -2.48 -18.38
CA GLY A 178 6.08 -3.68 -19.11
C GLY A 178 5.46 -3.78 -20.50
N LEU A 179 4.16 -3.51 -20.63
CA LEU A 179 3.45 -3.51 -21.91
C LEU A 179 3.98 -2.45 -22.87
N ILE A 180 4.24 -1.22 -22.39
CA ILE A 180 4.82 -0.14 -23.21
C ILE A 180 6.14 -0.60 -23.82
N ASN A 181 7.02 -1.19 -23.00
CA ASN A 181 8.31 -1.70 -23.47
C ASN A 181 8.14 -2.85 -24.46
N ALA A 182 7.20 -3.77 -24.22
CA ALA A 182 6.92 -4.87 -25.13
C ALA A 182 6.40 -4.39 -26.49
N LEU A 183 5.49 -3.41 -26.50
CA LEU A 183 4.98 -2.78 -27.72
C LEU A 183 6.10 -2.09 -28.49
N TYR A 184 6.95 -1.33 -27.80
CA TYR A 184 8.11 -0.67 -28.40
C TYR A 184 9.08 -1.66 -29.04
N LEU A 185 9.49 -2.69 -28.29
CA LEU A 185 10.45 -3.70 -28.77
C LEU A 185 9.92 -4.54 -29.94
N THR A 186 8.60 -4.71 -30.03
CA THR A 186 7.96 -5.49 -31.10
C THR A 186 7.42 -4.63 -32.25
N GLY A 187 7.53 -3.30 -32.15
CA GLY A 187 7.00 -2.36 -33.14
C GLY A 187 5.47 -2.41 -33.28
N ARG A 188 4.74 -2.80 -32.24
CA ARG A 188 3.28 -2.94 -32.26
C ARG A 188 2.59 -1.66 -31.77
N ASP A 189 1.51 -1.29 -32.45
CA ASP A 189 0.58 -0.27 -31.98
C ASP A 189 -0.39 -0.89 -30.96
N ILE A 190 -0.59 -0.22 -29.82
CA ILE A 190 -1.57 -0.61 -28.81
C ILE A 190 -2.97 -0.73 -29.41
N LYS A 191 -3.32 0.11 -30.39
CA LYS A 191 -4.64 0.10 -31.04
C LYS A 191 -4.90 -1.15 -31.88
N ALA A 192 -3.85 -1.79 -32.36
CA ALA A 192 -3.93 -3.01 -33.16
C ALA A 192 -3.64 -4.29 -32.36
N THR A 193 -3.25 -4.14 -31.08
CA THR A 193 -2.87 -5.26 -30.23
C THR A 193 -4.10 -5.88 -29.58
N LYS A 194 -4.15 -7.22 -29.50
CA LYS A 194 -5.13 -7.97 -28.73
C LYS A 194 -4.47 -8.53 -27.47
N ILE A 195 -5.14 -8.38 -26.34
CA ILE A 195 -4.64 -8.78 -25.01
C ILE A 195 -5.63 -9.75 -24.39
N VAL A 196 -5.10 -10.86 -23.86
CA VAL A 196 -5.84 -11.80 -23.03
C VAL A 196 -5.35 -11.65 -21.59
N MET A 197 -6.26 -11.37 -20.68
CA MET A 197 -6.02 -11.33 -19.24
C MET A 197 -6.60 -12.57 -18.59
N ASN A 198 -5.75 -13.37 -17.96
CA ASN A 198 -6.17 -14.55 -17.24
C ASN A 198 -6.24 -14.25 -15.74
N GLY A 199 -7.46 -14.10 -15.23
CA GLY A 199 -7.77 -13.58 -13.89
C GLY A 199 -8.73 -12.40 -13.99
N ALA A 200 -9.70 -12.34 -13.08
CA ALA A 200 -10.70 -11.27 -12.97
C ALA A 200 -10.79 -10.71 -11.54
N GLY A 201 -9.64 -10.71 -10.84
CA GLY A 201 -9.50 -10.12 -9.50
C GLY A 201 -9.11 -8.64 -9.55
N ALA A 202 -8.85 -8.06 -8.37
CA ALA A 202 -8.56 -6.64 -8.19
C ALA A 202 -7.43 -6.14 -9.11
N ALA A 203 -6.28 -6.82 -9.10
CA ALA A 203 -5.15 -6.51 -9.97
C ALA A 203 -5.48 -6.56 -11.47
N ALA A 204 -6.18 -7.61 -11.92
CA ALA A 204 -6.46 -7.79 -13.35
C ALA A 204 -7.44 -6.74 -13.87
N ILE A 205 -8.44 -6.38 -13.08
CA ILE A 205 -9.40 -5.31 -13.41
C ILE A 205 -8.68 -3.97 -13.49
N ALA A 206 -7.85 -3.63 -12.50
CA ALA A 206 -7.06 -2.39 -12.52
C ALA A 206 -6.09 -2.32 -13.72
N CYS A 207 -5.40 -3.42 -14.04
CA CYS A 207 -4.58 -3.53 -15.26
C CYS A 207 -5.41 -3.29 -16.53
N ALA A 208 -6.59 -3.90 -16.63
CA ALA A 208 -7.46 -3.77 -17.80
C ALA A 208 -7.89 -2.32 -18.02
N GLU A 209 -8.33 -1.64 -16.96
CA GLU A 209 -8.79 -0.26 -17.04
C GLU A 209 -7.65 0.70 -17.41
N LEU A 210 -6.47 0.54 -16.80
CA LEU A 210 -5.31 1.37 -17.15
C LEU A 210 -4.86 1.14 -18.60
N ILE A 211 -4.81 -0.11 -19.06
CA ILE A 211 -4.41 -0.42 -20.44
C ILE A 211 -5.43 0.12 -21.46
N LYS A 212 -6.74 0.06 -21.14
CA LYS A 212 -7.78 0.70 -21.95
C LYS A 212 -7.59 2.22 -21.99
N SER A 213 -7.32 2.86 -20.86
CA SER A 213 -7.10 4.32 -20.81
C SER A 213 -5.86 4.75 -21.58
N MET A 214 -4.86 3.87 -21.74
CA MET A 214 -3.69 4.08 -22.59
C MET A 214 -4.00 3.97 -24.11
N GLY A 215 -5.20 3.54 -24.49
CA GLY A 215 -5.67 3.53 -25.88
C GLY A 215 -5.93 2.14 -26.47
N LEU A 216 -5.89 1.06 -25.67
CA LEU A 216 -6.32 -0.26 -26.13
C LEU A 216 -7.85 -0.25 -26.39
N PRO A 217 -8.31 -0.61 -27.60
CA PRO A 217 -9.74 -0.74 -27.90
C PRO A 217 -10.40 -1.79 -26.99
N SER A 218 -11.61 -1.50 -26.49
CA SER A 218 -12.29 -2.42 -25.57
C SER A 218 -12.57 -3.80 -26.16
N ASN A 219 -12.82 -3.88 -27.46
CA ASN A 219 -13.01 -5.14 -28.19
C ASN A 219 -11.71 -5.95 -28.40
N ASN A 220 -10.55 -5.39 -28.03
CA ASN A 220 -9.26 -6.06 -28.12
C ASN A 220 -8.78 -6.60 -26.76
N LEU A 221 -9.55 -6.44 -25.69
CA LEU A 221 -9.26 -7.03 -24.39
C LEU A 221 -10.24 -8.16 -24.10
N LEU A 222 -9.70 -9.36 -23.87
CA LEU A 222 -10.45 -10.51 -23.40
C LEU A 222 -10.02 -10.83 -21.98
N MET A 223 -10.98 -10.94 -21.07
CA MET A 223 -10.73 -11.34 -19.68
C MET A 223 -11.30 -12.73 -19.44
N CYS A 224 -10.55 -13.57 -18.75
CA CYS A 224 -10.97 -14.90 -18.34
C CYS A 224 -10.96 -14.99 -16.82
N ASP A 225 -11.96 -15.66 -16.24
CA ASP A 225 -11.97 -16.04 -14.83
C ASP A 225 -11.84 -17.57 -14.68
N ARG A 226 -12.17 -18.10 -13.51
CA ARG A 226 -12.08 -19.54 -13.20
C ARG A 226 -13.08 -20.39 -14.01
N THR A 227 -14.09 -19.77 -14.61
CA THR A 227 -15.18 -20.42 -15.36
C THR A 227 -15.06 -20.24 -16.87
N GLY A 228 -14.26 -19.29 -17.34
CA GLY A 228 -13.98 -19.10 -18.76
C GLY A 228 -13.87 -17.63 -19.13
N VAL A 229 -14.11 -17.33 -20.41
CA VAL A 229 -14.12 -15.95 -20.92
C VAL A 229 -15.31 -15.19 -20.31
N ILE A 230 -15.09 -13.96 -19.88
CA ILE A 230 -16.15 -13.03 -19.47
C ILE A 230 -16.68 -12.32 -20.72
N TYR A 231 -17.96 -12.54 -21.04
CA TYR A 231 -18.61 -12.02 -22.26
C TYR A 231 -19.98 -11.38 -22.02
N GLN A 232 -20.49 -11.42 -20.79
CA GLN A 232 -21.74 -10.81 -20.33
C GLN A 232 -21.48 -9.92 -19.12
#